data_AF-A0A831M0S9-F1
#
_entry.id   AF-A0A831M0S9-F1
#
_cell.length_a   1.000
_cell.length_b   1.000
_cell.length_c   1.000
_cell.angle_alpha   90.00
_cell.angle_beta   90.00
_cell.angle_gamma   90.00
#
_symmetry.space_group_name_H-M   'P 1'
#
loop_
_entity.id
_entity.type
_entity.pdbx_description
1 polymer ?
#
loop_
_entity_poly.entity_id
_entity_poly.type
_entity_poly.pdbx_seq_one_letter_code
_entity_poly.pdbx_strand_id
1 'polypeptide(L)'
;MKWLAVGGAVVVLAGVAYWTLGRGGPTVVPFAKVSRGRLVSTLGTNARIEPLEWAVVRAPAAGKLATLTIALGDTVRAGQAVGAMDAEAARAAVVQAEAALEQARAALAAAERGPARQLVAEVDGELATARVEADQARRRVKNLEALAAAQAATRLELEQAKDRAAVAEARVEALAKRRSTLETDRAAVDSARARVKEAGSVLAVARAALAKTAVVSPMAGTVYSLEVKPGAVLENGAAIAEVGKLEELRAVVAVDE
;
A
#
# COMPACT_ATOMS: atom_id res chain seq x y z
N MET A 1 -60.29 -41.76 110.33
CA MET A 1 -59.06 -40.94 110.41
C MET A 1 -57.95 -41.30 109.39
N LYS A 2 -58.07 -42.35 108.57
CA LYS A 2 -56.97 -42.82 107.68
C LYS A 2 -56.84 -42.10 106.31
N TRP A 3 -57.84 -41.31 105.89
CA TRP A 3 -57.89 -40.73 104.53
C TRP A 3 -57.28 -39.32 104.43
N LEU A 4 -57.09 -38.63 105.56
CA LEU A 4 -56.44 -37.30 105.61
C LEU A 4 -54.91 -37.39 105.46
N ALA A 5 -54.28 -38.48 105.91
CA ALA A 5 -52.83 -38.68 105.78
C ALA A 5 -52.40 -38.97 104.33
N VAL A 6 -53.25 -39.65 103.54
CA VAL A 6 -52.98 -39.94 102.13
C VAL A 6 -53.10 -38.68 101.27
N GLY A 7 -54.07 -37.81 101.55
CA GLY A 7 -54.20 -36.52 100.88
C GLY A 7 -53.01 -35.59 101.12
N GLY A 8 -52.50 -35.55 102.37
CA GLY A 8 -51.30 -34.76 102.69
C GLY A 8 -50.03 -35.25 101.99
N ALA A 9 -49.83 -36.57 101.90
CA ALA A 9 -48.69 -37.15 101.21
C ALA A 9 -48.71 -36.87 99.69
N VAL A 10 -49.90 -36.88 99.07
CA VAL A 10 -50.05 -36.56 97.64
C VAL A 10 -49.78 -35.08 97.37
N VAL A 11 -50.18 -34.18 98.25
CA VAL A 11 -49.89 -32.73 98.11
C VAL A 11 -48.39 -32.46 98.28
N VAL A 12 -47.73 -33.14 99.22
CA VAL A 12 -46.27 -33.00 99.40
C VAL A 12 -45.52 -33.59 98.20
N LEU A 13 -45.92 -34.75 97.69
CA LEU A 13 -45.31 -35.35 96.50
C LEU A 13 -45.56 -34.50 95.24
N ALA A 14 -46.75 -33.92 95.08
CA ALA A 14 -47.05 -33.01 93.99
C ALA A 14 -46.25 -31.70 94.10
N GLY A 15 -46.07 -31.18 95.32
CA GLY A 15 -45.22 -30.00 95.59
C GLY A 15 -43.75 -30.26 95.29
N VAL A 16 -43.23 -31.44 95.67
CA VAL A 16 -41.84 -31.85 95.38
C VAL A 16 -41.64 -32.12 93.89
N ALA A 17 -42.61 -32.74 93.22
CA ALA A 17 -42.57 -32.94 91.77
C ALA A 17 -42.61 -31.61 91.01
N TYR A 18 -43.45 -30.66 91.42
CA TYR A 18 -43.50 -29.33 90.81
C TYR A 18 -42.21 -28.54 91.04
N TRP A 19 -41.61 -28.65 92.22
CA TRP A 19 -40.35 -27.97 92.54
C TRP A 19 -39.13 -28.58 91.84
N THR A 20 -39.16 -29.89 91.56
CA THR A 20 -38.06 -30.59 90.87
C THR A 20 -38.17 -30.53 89.34
N LEU A 21 -39.39 -30.55 88.78
CA LEU A 21 -39.61 -30.44 87.33
C LEU A 21 -39.71 -28.98 86.84
N GLY A 22 -39.96 -28.00 87.72
CA GLY A 22 -40.05 -26.57 87.38
C GLY A 22 -38.70 -25.86 87.20
N ARG A 23 -37.57 -26.54 87.44
CA ARG A 23 -36.24 -25.99 87.15
C ARG A 23 -35.89 -26.25 85.70
N GLY A 24 -36.28 -25.31 84.84
CA GLY A 24 -35.76 -25.23 83.47
C GLY A 24 -34.23 -25.29 83.51
N GLY A 25 -33.65 -26.31 82.89
CA GLY A 25 -32.21 -26.48 82.81
C GLY A 25 -31.55 -25.25 82.17
N PRO A 26 -30.32 -24.88 82.57
CA PRO A 26 -29.67 -23.68 82.08
C PRO A 26 -29.55 -23.72 80.56
N THR A 27 -30.05 -22.67 79.91
CA THR A 27 -30.02 -22.49 78.45
C THR A 27 -28.56 -22.52 77.99
N VAL A 28 -28.16 -23.59 77.30
CA VAL A 28 -26.80 -23.74 76.79
C VAL A 28 -26.64 -22.83 75.58
N VAL A 29 -25.99 -21.69 75.78
CA VAL A 29 -25.61 -20.78 74.70
C VAL A 29 -24.30 -21.28 74.10
N PRO A 30 -24.21 -21.53 72.79
CA PRO A 30 -22.96 -21.93 72.18
C PRO A 30 -21.94 -20.78 72.28
N PHE A 31 -20.80 -21.06 72.91
CA PHE A 31 -19.66 -20.15 72.96
C PHE A 31 -18.59 -20.59 71.96
N ALA A 32 -18.02 -19.65 71.22
CA ALA A 32 -16.84 -19.87 70.39
C ALA A 32 -15.63 -19.18 71.03
N LYS A 33 -14.49 -19.88 71.10
CA LYS A 33 -13.23 -19.33 71.62
C LYS A 33 -12.59 -18.45 70.55
N VAL A 34 -12.41 -17.16 70.84
CA VAL A 34 -11.85 -16.19 69.89
C VAL A 34 -10.34 -16.38 69.78
N SER A 35 -9.83 -16.54 68.56
CA SER A 35 -8.40 -16.58 68.25
C SER A 35 -8.01 -15.41 67.35
N ARG A 36 -6.89 -14.76 67.64
CA ARG A 36 -6.31 -13.76 66.72
C ARG A 36 -5.72 -14.46 65.51
N GLY A 37 -6.27 -14.17 64.33
CA GLY A 37 -5.78 -14.65 63.04
C GLY A 37 -5.91 -13.56 61.99
N ARG A 38 -5.20 -13.71 60.86
CA ARG A 38 -5.31 -12.79 59.73
C ARG A 38 -6.65 -13.03 59.04
N LEU A 39 -7.57 -12.07 59.11
CA LEU A 39 -8.76 -12.05 58.26
C LEU A 39 -8.32 -11.71 56.84
N VAL A 40 -8.48 -12.67 55.91
CA VAL A 40 -8.26 -12.44 54.49
C VAL A 40 -9.62 -12.27 53.85
N SER A 41 -9.93 -11.07 53.38
CA SER A 41 -11.14 -10.82 52.59
C SER A 41 -10.82 -11.12 51.13
N THR A 42 -11.32 -12.24 50.62
CA THR A 42 -11.18 -12.60 49.22
C THR A 42 -12.39 -12.11 48.45
N LEU A 43 -12.19 -11.19 47.51
CA LEU A 43 -13.21 -10.79 46.56
C LEU A 43 -13.08 -11.67 45.31
N GLY A 44 -14.09 -12.48 45.01
CA GLY A 44 -14.16 -13.22 43.76
C GLY A 44 -14.60 -12.29 42.62
N THR A 45 -13.78 -12.13 41.59
CA THR A 45 -14.09 -11.33 40.41
C THR A 45 -13.74 -12.11 39.13
N ASN A 46 -14.33 -11.69 38.01
CA ASN A 46 -14.08 -12.27 36.69
C ASN A 46 -12.90 -11.55 36.02
N ALA A 47 -12.04 -12.33 35.36
CA ALA A 47 -10.92 -11.80 34.59
C ALA A 47 -11.06 -12.17 33.12
N ARG A 48 -10.77 -11.23 32.21
CA ARG A 48 -10.62 -11.50 30.78
C ARG A 48 -9.16 -11.79 30.48
N ILE A 49 -8.87 -12.90 29.80
CA ILE A 49 -7.52 -13.28 29.39
C ILE A 49 -7.31 -12.81 27.96
N GLU A 50 -6.27 -12.00 27.73
CA GLU A 50 -5.87 -11.50 26.41
C GLU A 50 -4.37 -11.71 26.21
N PRO A 51 -3.89 -11.93 24.97
CA PRO A 51 -2.46 -11.99 24.69
C PRO A 51 -1.76 -10.69 25.05
N LEU A 52 -0.51 -10.76 25.54
CA LEU A 52 0.26 -9.56 25.85
C LEU A 52 0.58 -8.74 24.58
N GLU A 53 0.92 -9.44 23.50
CA GLU A 53 1.13 -8.87 22.17
C GLU A 53 0.13 -9.46 21.18
N TRP A 54 -0.71 -8.60 20.60
CA TRP A 54 -1.68 -8.96 19.58
C TRP A 54 -1.85 -7.85 18.54
N ALA A 55 -2.33 -8.24 17.36
CA ALA A 55 -2.64 -7.32 16.28
C ALA A 55 -3.84 -7.84 15.47
N VAL A 56 -4.63 -6.89 14.96
CA VAL A 56 -5.78 -7.17 14.10
C VAL A 56 -5.33 -7.23 12.65
N VAL A 57 -5.61 -8.33 11.97
CA VAL A 57 -5.55 -8.44 10.52
C VAL A 57 -6.75 -7.68 9.96
N ARG A 58 -6.49 -6.59 9.24
CA ARG A 58 -7.52 -5.73 8.66
C ARG A 58 -7.59 -5.89 7.15
N ALA A 59 -8.78 -5.63 6.60
CA ALA A 59 -9.00 -5.54 5.17
C ALA A 59 -8.24 -4.34 4.60
N PRO A 60 -7.30 -4.53 3.65
CA PRO A 60 -6.50 -3.46 3.06
C PRO A 60 -7.29 -2.56 2.08
N ALA A 61 -8.43 -3.02 1.58
CA ALA A 61 -9.32 -2.30 0.68
C ALA A 61 -10.78 -2.71 0.94
N ALA A 62 -11.73 -1.98 0.36
CA ALA A 62 -13.13 -2.40 0.36
C ALA A 62 -13.39 -3.39 -0.77
N GLY A 63 -14.21 -4.42 -0.52
CA GLY A 63 -14.55 -5.43 -1.53
C GLY A 63 -14.91 -6.78 -0.92
N LYS A 64 -15.15 -7.76 -1.80
CA LYS A 64 -15.49 -9.13 -1.40
C LYS A 64 -14.23 -9.91 -1.02
N LEU A 65 -14.26 -10.61 0.12
CA LEU A 65 -13.21 -11.56 0.48
C LEU A 65 -13.36 -12.82 -0.38
N ALA A 66 -12.43 -13.04 -1.32
CA ALA A 66 -12.52 -14.17 -2.25
C ALA A 66 -12.07 -15.47 -1.59
N THR A 67 -10.92 -15.44 -0.91
CA THR A 67 -10.34 -16.61 -0.25
C THR A 67 -9.77 -16.25 1.11
N LEU A 68 -9.86 -17.20 2.04
CA LEU A 68 -9.21 -17.15 3.35
C LEU A 68 -8.44 -18.46 3.52
N THR A 69 -7.15 -18.36 3.81
CA THR A 69 -6.22 -19.50 3.86
C THR A 69 -5.92 -19.94 5.30
N ILE A 70 -6.42 -19.21 6.29
CA ILE A 70 -6.19 -19.48 7.72
C ILE A 70 -7.45 -19.98 8.42
N ALA A 71 -7.25 -20.80 9.45
CA ALA A 71 -8.26 -21.23 10.40
C ALA A 71 -7.91 -20.79 11.83
N LEU A 72 -8.89 -20.89 12.73
CA LEU A 72 -8.70 -20.64 14.15
C LEU A 72 -7.67 -21.64 14.72
N GLY A 73 -6.66 -21.14 15.43
CA GLY A 73 -5.57 -21.93 15.98
C GLY A 73 -4.34 -22.06 15.07
N ASP A 74 -4.39 -21.58 13.83
CA ASP A 74 -3.24 -21.63 12.93
C ASP A 74 -2.15 -20.64 13.35
N THR A 75 -0.90 -21.03 13.17
CA THR A 75 0.26 -20.15 13.38
C THR A 75 0.65 -19.47 12.08
N VAL A 76 0.80 -18.15 12.12
CA VAL A 76 1.15 -17.30 10.97
C VAL A 76 2.44 -16.52 11.24
N ARG A 77 3.16 -16.18 10.17
CA ARG A 77 4.32 -15.29 10.23
C ARG A 77 3.94 -13.86 9.88
N ALA A 78 4.75 -12.90 10.32
CA ALA A 78 4.62 -11.51 9.90
C ALA A 78 4.78 -11.40 8.37
N GLY A 79 3.86 -10.70 7.71
CA GLY A 79 3.81 -10.54 6.25
C GLY A 79 3.25 -11.75 5.48
N GLN A 80 2.87 -12.84 6.15
CA GLN A 80 2.28 -13.99 5.48
C GLN A 80 0.89 -13.64 4.94
N ALA A 81 0.62 -14.00 3.68
CA ALA A 81 -0.71 -13.88 3.09
C ALA A 81 -1.66 -14.86 3.78
N VAL A 82 -2.72 -14.33 4.39
CA VAL A 82 -3.74 -15.09 5.12
C VAL A 82 -5.07 -15.16 4.37
N GLY A 83 -5.21 -14.35 3.33
CA GLY A 83 -6.35 -14.37 2.42
C GLY A 83 -6.16 -13.41 1.25
N ALA A 84 -7.13 -13.40 0.35
CA ALA A 84 -7.15 -12.47 -0.77
C ALA A 84 -8.56 -11.93 -0.98
N MET A 85 -8.65 -10.62 -1.18
CA MET A 85 -9.83 -9.96 -1.70
C MET A 85 -10.01 -10.27 -3.19
N ASP A 86 -11.22 -10.06 -3.70
CA ASP A 86 -11.47 -10.12 -5.13
C ASP A 86 -10.56 -9.13 -5.87
N ALA A 87 -9.75 -9.68 -6.77
CA ALA A 87 -8.69 -8.97 -7.46
C ALA A 87 -8.93 -8.88 -8.96
N GLU A 88 -10.09 -9.32 -9.48
CA GLU A 88 -10.35 -9.37 -10.92
C GLU A 88 -10.23 -7.97 -11.55
N ALA A 89 -10.91 -6.97 -10.98
CA ALA A 89 -10.82 -5.59 -11.44
C ALA A 89 -9.40 -5.01 -11.34
N ALA A 90 -8.67 -5.31 -10.26
CA ALA A 90 -7.30 -4.84 -10.07
C ALA A 90 -6.32 -5.50 -11.08
N ARG A 91 -6.50 -6.80 -11.38
CA ARG A 91 -5.73 -7.51 -12.40
C ARG A 91 -6.02 -6.96 -13.79
N ALA A 92 -7.29 -6.72 -14.12
CA ALA A 92 -7.69 -6.11 -15.38
C ALA A 92 -7.05 -4.71 -15.54
N ALA A 93 -7.04 -3.90 -14.49
CA ALA A 93 -6.38 -2.59 -14.49
C ALA A 93 -4.87 -2.67 -14.73
N VAL A 94 -4.18 -3.68 -14.16
CA VAL A 94 -2.77 -3.93 -14.44
C VAL A 94 -2.56 -4.27 -15.91
N VAL A 95 -3.34 -5.20 -16.47
CA VAL A 95 -3.24 -5.58 -17.89
C VAL A 95 -3.48 -4.37 -18.80
N GLN A 96 -4.47 -3.54 -18.50
CA GLN A 96 -4.74 -2.32 -19.25
C GLN A 96 -3.57 -1.32 -19.18
N ALA A 97 -2.98 -1.12 -18.00
CA ALA A 97 -1.85 -0.22 -17.82
C ALA A 97 -0.57 -0.75 -18.48
N GLU A 98 -0.36 -2.07 -18.50
CA GLU A 98 0.74 -2.71 -19.24
C GLU A 98 0.60 -2.50 -20.74
N ALA A 99 -0.60 -2.69 -21.29
CA ALA A 99 -0.89 -2.41 -22.69
C ALA A 99 -0.64 -0.94 -23.06
N ALA A 100 -1.07 0.00 -22.20
CA ALA A 100 -0.81 1.43 -22.40
C ALA A 100 0.70 1.76 -22.37
N LEU A 101 1.47 1.11 -21.49
CA LEU A 101 2.92 1.26 -21.44
C LEU A 101 3.60 0.71 -22.71
N GLU A 102 3.14 -0.44 -23.21
CA GLU A 102 3.65 -0.99 -24.48
C GLU A 102 3.36 -0.06 -25.66
N GLN A 103 2.14 0.48 -25.74
CA GLN A 103 1.78 1.48 -26.76
C GLN A 103 2.67 2.72 -26.68
N ALA A 104 2.92 3.24 -25.46
CA ALA A 104 3.81 4.38 -25.26
C ALA A 104 5.26 4.08 -25.67
N ARG A 105 5.76 2.86 -25.37
CA ARG A 105 7.10 2.42 -25.80
C ARG A 105 7.20 2.29 -27.31
N ALA A 106 6.17 1.76 -27.96
CA ALA A 106 6.10 1.67 -29.42
C ALA A 106 6.11 3.06 -30.07
N ALA A 107 5.40 4.03 -29.49
CA ALA A 107 5.42 5.41 -29.94
C ALA A 107 6.80 6.08 -29.75
N LEU A 108 7.48 5.83 -28.64
CA LEU A 108 8.85 6.29 -28.42
C LEU A 108 9.81 5.69 -29.46
N ALA A 109 9.73 4.38 -29.71
CA ALA A 109 10.56 3.72 -30.72
C ALA A 109 10.28 4.25 -32.14
N ALA A 110 9.05 4.66 -32.43
CA ALA A 110 8.69 5.31 -33.70
C ALA A 110 9.28 6.74 -33.78
N ALA A 111 9.23 7.51 -32.70
CA ALA A 111 9.83 8.85 -32.64
C ALA A 111 11.36 8.80 -32.70
N GLU A 112 12.01 7.81 -32.06
CA GLU A 112 13.46 7.62 -32.08
C GLU A 112 13.98 7.16 -33.45
N ARG A 113 13.15 6.48 -34.24
CA ARG A 113 13.48 6.17 -35.64
C ARG A 113 13.60 7.43 -36.51
N GLY A 114 13.04 8.55 -36.05
CA GLY A 114 13.17 9.86 -36.69
C GLY A 114 12.61 9.90 -38.11
N PRO A 115 12.98 10.91 -38.93
CA PRO A 115 12.63 10.94 -40.34
C PRO A 115 13.27 9.76 -41.05
N ALA A 116 12.62 9.27 -42.12
CA ALA A 116 13.15 8.19 -42.92
C ALA A 116 14.60 8.51 -43.33
N ARG A 117 15.53 7.57 -43.11
CA ARG A 117 16.94 7.69 -43.57
C ARG A 117 17.04 8.14 -45.03
N GLN A 118 16.03 7.80 -45.83
CA GLN A 118 15.89 8.19 -47.22
C GLN A 118 15.69 9.70 -47.42
N LEU A 119 14.82 10.34 -46.64
CA LEU A 119 14.61 11.80 -46.66
C LEU A 119 15.86 12.57 -46.22
N VAL A 120 16.54 12.04 -45.21
CA VAL A 120 17.83 12.58 -44.73
C VAL A 120 18.91 12.47 -45.82
N ALA A 121 19.06 11.28 -46.43
CA ALA A 121 20.03 11.04 -47.48
C ALA A 121 19.76 11.89 -48.74
N GLU A 122 18.50 12.12 -49.08
CA GLU A 122 18.09 13.00 -50.17
C GLU A 122 18.55 14.45 -49.92
N VAL A 123 18.22 15.01 -48.76
CA VAL A 123 18.65 16.38 -48.40
C VAL A 123 20.17 16.48 -48.28
N ASP A 124 20.85 15.45 -47.78
CA ASP A 124 22.31 15.42 -47.71
C ASP A 124 22.95 15.41 -49.11
N GLY A 125 22.35 14.69 -50.07
CA GLY A 125 22.77 14.69 -51.48
C GLY A 125 22.58 16.04 -52.17
N GLU A 126 21.42 16.67 -51.94
CA GLU A 126 21.14 18.03 -52.42
C GLU A 126 22.13 19.05 -51.83
N LEU A 127 22.39 18.96 -50.52
CA LEU A 127 23.31 19.83 -49.81
C LEU A 127 24.75 19.65 -50.29
N ALA A 128 25.19 18.42 -50.54
CA ALA A 128 26.51 18.14 -51.10
C ALA A 128 26.68 18.79 -52.48
N THR A 129 25.68 18.67 -53.34
CA THR A 129 25.67 19.30 -54.67
C THR A 129 25.70 20.82 -54.56
N ALA A 130 24.85 21.41 -53.71
CA ALA A 130 24.80 22.86 -53.50
C ALA A 130 26.11 23.43 -52.93
N ARG A 131 26.80 22.68 -52.06
CA ARG A 131 28.12 23.07 -51.53
C ARG A 131 29.17 23.13 -52.63
N VAL A 132 29.18 22.14 -53.54
CA VAL A 132 30.10 22.14 -54.69
C VAL A 132 29.82 23.34 -55.61
N GLU A 133 28.55 23.65 -55.87
CA GLU A 133 28.16 24.84 -56.66
C GLU A 133 28.62 26.15 -56.00
N ALA A 134 28.41 26.29 -54.69
CA ALA A 134 28.84 27.46 -53.91
C ALA A 134 30.37 27.60 -53.90
N ASP A 135 31.11 26.50 -53.74
CA ASP A 135 32.58 26.50 -53.77
C ASP A 135 33.12 26.92 -55.14
N GLN A 136 32.49 26.45 -56.23
CA GLN A 136 32.86 26.88 -57.59
C GLN A 136 32.60 28.37 -57.79
N ALA A 137 31.44 28.87 -57.35
CA ALA A 137 31.10 30.28 -57.43
C ALA A 137 32.07 31.15 -56.60
N ARG A 138 32.42 30.72 -55.38
CA ARG A 138 33.44 31.39 -54.53
C ARG A 138 34.80 31.43 -55.20
N ARG A 139 35.26 30.32 -55.78
CA ARG A 139 36.54 30.29 -56.52
C ARG A 139 36.51 31.26 -57.70
N ARG A 140 35.37 31.37 -58.39
CA ARG A 140 35.21 32.31 -59.51
C ARG A 140 35.27 33.76 -59.05
N VAL A 141 34.63 34.11 -57.94
CA VAL A 141 34.78 35.43 -57.30
C VAL A 141 36.25 35.70 -56.98
N LYS A 142 36.93 34.79 -56.27
CA LYS A 142 38.34 34.95 -55.89
C LYS A 142 39.26 35.15 -57.09
N ASN A 143 39.04 34.40 -58.18
CA ASN A 143 39.82 34.53 -59.41
C ASN A 143 39.56 35.89 -60.09
N LEU A 144 38.29 36.32 -60.17
CA LEU A 144 37.93 37.61 -60.77
C LEU A 144 38.39 38.80 -59.92
N GLU A 145 38.43 38.68 -58.60
CA GLU A 145 39.01 39.70 -57.71
C GLU A 145 40.51 39.87 -57.98
N ALA A 146 41.25 38.76 -58.15
CA ALA A 146 42.66 38.81 -58.51
C ALA A 146 42.89 39.43 -59.91
N LEU A 147 42.05 39.09 -60.89
CA LEU A 147 42.12 39.65 -62.24
C LEU A 147 41.73 41.14 -62.29
N ALA A 148 40.73 41.55 -61.50
CA ALA A 148 40.33 42.96 -61.39
C ALA A 148 41.43 43.82 -60.76
N ALA A 149 42.16 43.28 -59.76
CA ALA A 149 43.33 43.93 -59.18
C ALA A 149 44.46 44.11 -60.22
N ALA A 150 44.59 43.18 -61.17
CA ALA A 150 45.49 43.28 -62.31
C ALA A 150 44.91 44.07 -63.51
N GLN A 151 43.77 44.76 -63.34
CA GLN A 151 43.03 45.50 -64.39
C GLN A 151 42.61 44.64 -65.60
N ALA A 152 42.55 43.31 -65.45
CA ALA A 152 42.24 42.34 -66.50
C ALA A 152 40.78 41.83 -66.47
N ALA A 153 39.95 42.32 -65.54
CA ALA A 153 38.52 42.00 -65.46
C ALA A 153 37.69 43.25 -65.18
N THR A 154 36.43 43.27 -65.65
CA THR A 154 35.53 44.41 -65.48
C THR A 154 34.83 44.38 -64.12
N ARG A 155 34.39 45.55 -63.61
CA ARG A 155 33.58 45.64 -62.38
C ARG A 155 32.27 44.87 -62.49
N LEU A 156 31.64 44.90 -63.65
CA LEU A 156 30.37 44.21 -63.91
C LEU A 156 30.52 42.68 -63.79
N GLU A 157 31.60 42.11 -64.33
CA GLU A 157 31.86 40.66 -64.22
C GLU A 157 32.09 40.22 -62.77
N LEU A 158 32.77 41.05 -61.98
CA LEU A 158 32.98 40.78 -60.56
C LEU A 158 31.67 40.85 -59.76
N GLU A 159 30.83 41.86 -59.98
CA GLU A 159 29.51 41.95 -59.34
C GLU A 159 28.63 40.75 -59.69
N GLN A 160 28.53 40.39 -60.98
CA GLN A 160 27.77 39.22 -61.41
C GLN A 160 28.28 37.91 -60.77
N ALA A 161 29.59 37.77 -60.58
CA ALA A 161 30.15 36.60 -59.90
C ALA A 161 29.80 36.60 -58.40
N LYS A 162 29.82 37.76 -57.74
CA LYS A 162 29.41 37.92 -56.35
C LYS A 162 27.94 37.59 -56.15
N ASP A 163 27.07 38.08 -57.03
CA ASP A 163 25.64 37.77 -56.99
C ASP A 163 25.38 36.26 -57.14
N ARG A 164 26.09 35.60 -58.07
CA ARG A 164 25.99 34.14 -58.24
C ARG A 164 26.48 33.37 -57.02
N ALA A 165 27.57 33.81 -56.40
CA ALA A 165 28.07 33.22 -55.16
C ALA A 165 27.05 33.40 -54.02
N ALA A 166 26.47 34.60 -53.88
CA ALA A 166 25.45 34.88 -52.88
C ALA A 166 24.21 33.99 -53.04
N VAL A 167 23.73 33.79 -54.28
CA VAL A 167 22.60 32.89 -54.58
C VAL A 167 22.94 31.44 -54.23
N ALA A 168 24.14 30.96 -54.57
CA ALA A 168 24.57 29.60 -54.25
C ALA A 168 24.73 29.37 -52.74
N GLU A 169 25.28 30.35 -52.01
CA GLU A 169 25.40 30.31 -50.55
C GLU A 169 24.03 30.30 -49.87
N ALA A 170 23.09 31.13 -50.33
CA ALA A 170 21.73 31.14 -49.83
C ALA A 170 21.03 29.79 -50.01
N ARG A 171 21.31 29.08 -51.12
CA ARG A 171 20.80 27.72 -51.36
C ARG A 171 21.37 26.71 -50.36
N VAL A 172 22.67 26.78 -50.05
CA VAL A 172 23.30 25.93 -49.02
C VAL A 172 22.69 26.19 -47.65
N GLU A 173 22.47 27.46 -47.28
CA GLU A 173 21.86 27.81 -46.00
C GLU A 173 20.42 27.29 -45.89
N ALA A 174 19.62 27.43 -46.95
CA ALA A 174 18.25 26.94 -46.98
C ALA A 174 18.18 25.41 -46.79
N LEU A 175 19.05 24.66 -47.48
CA LEU A 175 19.14 23.20 -47.35
C LEU A 175 19.67 22.76 -45.98
N ALA A 176 20.65 23.49 -45.41
CA ALA A 176 21.15 23.22 -44.07
C ALA A 176 20.07 23.43 -43.00
N LYS A 177 19.24 24.48 -43.11
CA LYS A 177 18.06 24.67 -42.24
C LYS A 177 17.04 23.55 -42.40
N ARG A 178 16.75 23.12 -43.64
CA ARG A 178 15.86 21.97 -43.91
C ARG A 178 16.41 20.70 -43.25
N ARG A 179 17.72 20.45 -43.36
CA ARG A 179 18.38 19.31 -42.72
C ARG A 179 18.27 19.37 -41.20
N SER A 180 18.51 20.54 -40.58
CA SER A 180 18.39 20.69 -39.13
C SER A 180 16.95 20.49 -38.66
N THR A 181 15.95 20.96 -39.41
CA THR A 181 14.53 20.73 -39.06
C THR A 181 14.16 19.26 -39.05
N LEU A 182 14.75 18.45 -39.95
CA LEU A 182 14.60 16.99 -39.95
C LEU A 182 15.33 16.34 -38.77
N GLU A 183 16.37 16.95 -38.22
CA GLU A 183 17.07 16.42 -37.03
C GLU A 183 16.42 16.83 -35.71
N THR A 184 15.65 17.92 -35.69
CA THR A 184 14.83 18.34 -34.54
C THR A 184 13.58 17.49 -34.35
N ASP A 185 13.77 16.19 -34.13
CA ASP A 185 12.78 15.31 -33.50
C ASP A 185 13.03 15.15 -31.99
N ARG A 186 14.03 15.85 -31.43
CA ARG A 186 14.32 15.80 -29.97
C ARG A 186 13.09 16.13 -29.12
N ALA A 187 12.31 17.13 -29.50
CA ALA A 187 11.08 17.47 -28.78
C ALA A 187 10.02 16.35 -28.87
N ALA A 188 9.94 15.65 -30.00
CA ALA A 188 9.04 14.52 -30.18
C ALA A 188 9.49 13.30 -29.35
N VAL A 189 10.79 13.01 -29.34
CA VAL A 189 11.40 11.96 -28.50
C VAL A 189 11.22 12.27 -27.02
N ASP A 190 11.47 13.50 -26.58
CA ASP A 190 11.31 13.92 -25.19
C ASP A 190 9.84 13.83 -24.74
N SER A 191 8.91 14.25 -25.60
CA SER A 191 7.47 14.10 -25.37
C SER A 191 7.04 12.62 -25.28
N ALA A 192 7.52 11.78 -26.20
CA ALA A 192 7.23 10.34 -26.17
C ALA A 192 7.84 9.66 -24.92
N ARG A 193 9.04 10.06 -24.51
CA ARG A 193 9.68 9.60 -23.28
C ARG A 193 8.89 9.99 -22.04
N ALA A 194 8.35 11.21 -22.01
CA ALA A 194 7.46 11.65 -20.94
C ALA A 194 6.20 10.77 -20.85
N ARG A 195 5.59 10.41 -21.99
CA ARG A 195 4.43 9.49 -22.05
C ARG A 195 4.77 8.09 -21.53
N VAL A 196 5.96 7.55 -21.84
CA VAL A 196 6.41 6.27 -21.27
C VAL A 196 6.53 6.35 -19.75
N LYS A 197 7.07 7.45 -19.22
CA LYS A 197 7.18 7.67 -17.77
C LYS A 197 5.81 7.79 -17.10
N GLU A 198 4.88 8.50 -17.73
CA GLU A 198 3.49 8.63 -17.27
C GLU A 198 2.80 7.25 -17.25
N ALA A 199 2.83 6.50 -18.36
CA ALA A 199 2.24 5.17 -18.44
C ALA A 199 2.86 4.19 -17.42
N GLY A 200 4.18 4.28 -17.20
CA GLY A 200 4.87 3.51 -16.17
C GLY A 200 4.41 3.85 -14.74
N SER A 201 4.09 5.12 -14.48
CA SER A 201 3.56 5.57 -13.20
C SER A 201 2.13 5.06 -12.98
N VAL A 202 1.29 5.09 -14.02
CA VAL A 202 -0.06 4.50 -13.99
C VAL A 202 0.01 2.99 -13.71
N LEU A 203 0.93 2.27 -14.35
CA LEU A 203 1.17 0.86 -14.07
C LEU A 203 1.61 0.62 -12.61
N ALA A 204 2.47 1.47 -12.06
CA ALA A 204 2.90 1.36 -10.67
C ALA A 204 1.72 1.51 -9.70
N VAL A 205 0.81 2.46 -9.96
CA VAL A 205 -0.43 2.63 -9.17
C VAL A 205 -1.34 1.41 -9.28
N ALA A 206 -1.54 0.88 -10.49
CA ALA A 206 -2.36 -0.31 -10.71
C ALA A 206 -1.78 -1.54 -9.98
N ARG A 207 -0.47 -1.74 -10.02
CA ARG A 207 0.21 -2.82 -9.28
C ARG A 207 0.13 -2.65 -7.77
N ALA A 208 0.24 -1.42 -7.27
CA ALA A 208 0.06 -1.14 -5.85
C ALA A 208 -1.37 -1.43 -5.39
N ALA A 209 -2.37 -1.10 -6.21
CA ALA A 209 -3.76 -1.46 -5.94
C ALA A 209 -3.98 -2.98 -5.93
N LEU A 210 -3.34 -3.71 -6.86
CA LEU A 210 -3.36 -5.17 -6.87
C LEU A 210 -2.66 -5.77 -5.63
N ALA A 211 -1.52 -5.22 -5.21
CA ALA A 211 -0.85 -5.69 -4.00
C ALA A 211 -1.71 -5.49 -2.74
N LYS A 212 -2.50 -4.40 -2.70
CA LYS A 212 -3.48 -4.13 -1.65
C LYS A 212 -4.67 -5.08 -1.65
N THR A 213 -4.83 -6.02 -2.58
CA THR A 213 -5.90 -7.04 -2.47
C THR A 213 -5.47 -8.24 -1.64
N ALA A 214 -4.17 -8.40 -1.37
CA ALA A 214 -3.66 -9.46 -0.50
C ALA A 214 -3.83 -9.06 0.96
N VAL A 215 -4.53 -9.91 1.73
CA VAL A 215 -4.67 -9.75 3.18
C VAL A 215 -3.47 -10.42 3.83
N VAL A 216 -2.66 -9.65 4.56
CA VAL A 216 -1.43 -10.13 5.20
C VAL A 216 -1.50 -9.98 6.72
N SER A 217 -0.83 -10.87 7.44
CA SER A 217 -0.70 -10.75 8.90
C SER A 217 0.32 -9.66 9.27
N PRO A 218 -0.01 -8.69 10.13
CA PRO A 218 0.92 -7.64 10.57
C PRO A 218 2.00 -8.16 11.52
N MET A 219 1.76 -9.29 12.20
CA MET A 219 2.71 -9.90 13.14
C MET A 219 2.74 -11.42 13.01
N ALA A 220 3.77 -12.04 13.60
CA ALA A 220 3.81 -13.48 13.79
C ALA A 220 3.06 -13.86 15.08
N GLY A 221 2.29 -14.95 15.05
CA GLY A 221 1.52 -15.41 16.19
C GLY A 221 0.47 -16.45 15.80
N THR A 222 -0.44 -16.75 16.72
CA THR A 222 -1.54 -17.70 16.50
C THR A 222 -2.84 -16.94 16.28
N VAL A 223 -3.62 -17.37 15.29
CA VAL A 223 -4.95 -16.82 15.01
C VAL A 223 -5.91 -17.29 16.10
N TYR A 224 -6.37 -16.39 16.96
CA TYR A 224 -7.26 -16.76 18.08
C TYR A 224 -8.70 -16.24 17.92
N SER A 225 -8.94 -15.33 16.97
CA SER A 225 -10.26 -14.87 16.59
C SER A 225 -10.37 -14.73 15.07
N LEU A 226 -11.51 -15.16 14.52
CA LEU A 226 -11.85 -15.01 13.10
C LEU A 226 -13.29 -14.49 12.99
N GLU A 227 -13.44 -13.26 12.54
CA GLU A 227 -14.73 -12.55 12.52
C GLU A 227 -15.47 -12.70 11.18
N VAL A 228 -14.76 -13.15 10.13
CA VAL A 228 -15.25 -13.09 8.74
C VAL A 228 -15.11 -14.45 8.04
N LYS A 229 -16.11 -14.77 7.21
CA LYS A 229 -16.11 -15.94 6.33
C LYS A 229 -15.81 -15.55 4.87
N PRO A 230 -15.22 -16.45 4.07
CA PRO A 230 -15.08 -16.24 2.63
C PRO A 230 -16.43 -15.87 1.99
N GLY A 231 -16.41 -14.89 1.09
CA GLY A 231 -17.60 -14.37 0.41
C GLY A 231 -18.24 -13.14 1.07
N ALA A 232 -17.83 -12.77 2.29
CA ALA A 232 -18.30 -11.54 2.93
C ALA A 232 -17.78 -10.29 2.20
N VAL A 233 -18.58 -9.23 2.21
CA VAL A 233 -18.18 -7.91 1.70
C VAL A 233 -17.65 -7.10 2.86
N LEU A 234 -16.44 -6.58 2.72
CA LEU A 234 -15.72 -5.84 3.75
C LEU A 234 -15.49 -4.40 3.32
N GLU A 235 -15.52 -3.50 4.28
CA GLU A 235 -15.06 -2.13 4.11
C GLU A 235 -13.54 -2.02 4.32
N ASN A 236 -12.95 -0.92 3.86
CA ASN A 236 -11.53 -0.66 4.10
C ASN A 236 -11.27 -0.53 5.62
N GLY A 237 -10.34 -1.33 6.14
CA GLY A 237 -9.97 -1.33 7.56
C GLY A 237 -10.81 -2.28 8.43
N ALA A 238 -11.79 -2.99 7.86
CA ALA A 238 -12.60 -3.97 8.57
C ALA A 238 -11.73 -5.06 9.21
N ALA A 239 -12.05 -5.48 10.43
CA ALA A 239 -11.35 -6.57 11.10
C ALA A 239 -11.71 -7.91 10.44
N ILE A 240 -10.70 -8.74 10.17
CA ILE A 240 -10.85 -10.07 9.57
C ILE A 240 -10.53 -11.14 10.60
N ALA A 241 -9.36 -11.01 11.23
CA ALA A 241 -8.84 -11.96 12.19
C ALA A 241 -7.97 -11.25 13.24
N GLU A 242 -7.82 -11.85 14.41
CA GLU A 242 -6.88 -11.39 15.44
C GLU A 242 -5.77 -12.42 15.63
N VAL A 243 -4.53 -11.93 15.65
CA VAL A 243 -3.31 -12.73 15.78
C VAL A 243 -2.57 -12.26 17.02
N GLY A 244 -2.17 -13.20 17.88
CA GLY A 244 -1.43 -12.88 19.10
C GLY A 244 -0.42 -13.95 19.48
N LYS A 245 0.56 -13.58 20.30
CA LYS A 245 1.50 -14.53 20.91
C LYS A 245 0.87 -15.12 22.16
N LEU A 246 0.55 -16.42 22.13
CA LEU A 246 -0.15 -17.11 23.22
C LEU A 246 0.78 -17.60 24.35
N GLU A 247 2.08 -17.29 24.26
CA GLU A 247 3.09 -17.65 25.26
C GLU A 247 2.98 -16.79 26.52
N GLU A 248 2.63 -15.52 26.36
CA GLU A 248 2.46 -14.56 27.45
C GLU A 248 1.05 -13.97 27.42
N LEU A 249 0.28 -14.27 28.46
CA LEU A 249 -1.12 -13.85 28.59
C LEU A 249 -1.26 -12.89 29.78
N ARG A 250 -2.10 -11.86 29.62
CA ARG A 250 -2.47 -10.94 30.69
C ARG A 250 -3.93 -11.15 31.08
N ALA A 251 -4.18 -11.21 32.39
CA ALA A 251 -5.53 -11.21 32.95
C ALA A 251 -5.95 -9.77 33.29
N VAL A 252 -6.98 -9.26 32.61
CA VAL A 252 -7.61 -7.97 32.91
C VAL A 252 -8.77 -8.22 33.86
N VAL A 253 -8.64 -7.72 35.09
CA VAL A 253 -9.63 -7.90 36.15
C VAL A 253 -10.43 -6.62 36.30
N ALA A 254 -11.76 -6.69 36.12
CA ALA A 254 -12.65 -5.58 36.44
C ALA A 254 -12.97 -5.66 37.94
N VAL A 255 -12.52 -4.67 38.70
CA VAL A 255 -12.88 -4.51 40.11
C VAL A 255 -13.94 -3.42 40.15
N ASP A 256 -15.15 -3.76 40.60
CA ASP A 256 -16.22 -2.79 40.86
C ASP A 256 -15.84 -1.97 42.11
N GLU A 257 -16.04 -0.65 42.07
CA GLU A 257 -15.65 0.29 43.15
C GLU A 257 -16.54 0.19 44.40
#